data_AF-A0A351Q7S0-F1
#
_entry.id   AF-A0A351Q7S0-F1
#
_cell.length_a   1.000
_cell.length_b   1.000
_cell.length_c   1.000
_cell.angle_alpha   90.00
_cell.angle_beta   90.00
_cell.angle_gamma   90.00
#
_symmetry.space_group_name_H-M   'P 1'
#
loop_
_entity.id
_entity.type
_entity.pdbx_description
1 polymer ?
#
loop_
_entity_poly.entity_id
_entity_poly.type
_entity_poly.pdbx_seq_one_letter_code
_entity_poly.pdbx_strand_id
1 'polypeptide(L)'
;MSSVDIRKIFGENVKYYRKKSGMSQEQFAEKLEISPNHLSVIETGGKFVTYKLLERIVVAFDVMPAALFFTPGTASFDDTLQNKINSIIKEELETATLEISKRLAKL
;
A
#
# COMPACT_ATOMS: atom_id res chain seq x y z
N MET A 1 -12.15 -5.96 15.80
CA MET A 1 -11.80 -5.36 14.49
C MET A 1 -10.47 -4.64 14.66
N SER A 2 -9.42 -5.05 13.94
CA SER A 2 -8.18 -4.26 13.88
C SER A 2 -8.48 -2.97 13.12
N SER A 3 -8.61 -1.86 13.84
CA SER A 3 -8.78 -0.55 13.23
C SER A 3 -7.58 -0.23 12.35
N VAL A 4 -7.84 0.15 11.09
CA VAL A 4 -6.79 0.64 10.20
C VAL A 4 -6.19 1.91 10.80
N ASP A 5 -4.87 1.93 11.02
CA ASP A 5 -4.17 3.13 11.46
C ASP A 5 -3.55 3.85 10.26
N ILE A 6 -4.26 4.86 9.77
CA ILE A 6 -3.82 5.68 8.64
C ILE A 6 -2.48 6.36 8.88
N ARG A 7 -2.13 6.66 10.13
CA ARG A 7 -0.85 7.32 10.47
C ARG A 7 0.31 6.36 10.23
N LYS A 8 0.12 5.08 10.52
CA LYS A 8 1.13 4.05 10.30
C LYS A 8 1.35 3.81 8.81
N ILE A 9 0.27 3.67 8.04
CA ILE A 9 0.33 3.56 6.57
C ILE A 9 1.07 4.76 5.97
N PHE A 10 0.67 5.97 6.37
CA PHE A 10 1.31 7.20 5.92
C PHE A 10 2.81 7.23 6.26
N GLY A 11 3.16 6.98 7.52
CA GLY A 11 4.54 6.98 7.99
C GLY A 11 5.43 5.97 7.27
N GLU A 12 4.92 4.76 7.04
CA GLU A 12 5.62 3.71 6.30
C GLU A 12 5.88 4.10 4.84
N ASN A 13 4.90 4.71 4.17
CA ASN A 13 5.06 5.19 2.80
C ASN A 13 6.04 6.37 2.71
N VAL A 14 5.99 7.32 3.64
CA VAL A 14 6.98 8.41 3.72
C VAL A 14 8.40 7.85 3.86
N LYS A 15 8.58 6.87 4.77
CA LYS A 15 9.86 6.18 4.96
C LYS A 15 10.31 5.43 3.71
N TYR A 16 9.38 4.79 3.00
CA TYR A 16 9.64 4.09 1.75
C TYR A 16 10.17 5.05 0.68
N TYR A 17 9.47 6.16 0.40
CA TYR A 17 9.88 7.13 -0.62
C TYR A 17 11.19 7.82 -0.27
N ARG A 18 11.41 8.14 1.02
CA ARG A 18 12.68 8.68 1.49
C ARG A 18 13.85 7.74 1.17
N LYS A 19 13.71 6.45 1.54
CA LYS A 19 14.73 5.43 1.27
C LYS A 19 14.95 5.21 -0.23
N LYS A 20 13.87 5.17 -1.02
CA LYS A 20 13.93 5.05 -2.48
C LYS A 20 14.70 6.22 -3.12
N SER A 21 14.64 7.39 -2.50
CA SER A 21 15.36 8.59 -2.91
C SER A 21 16.79 8.67 -2.36
N GLY A 22 17.27 7.65 -1.64
CA GLY A 22 18.63 7.61 -1.09
C GLY A 22 18.91 8.57 0.07
N MET A 23 17.88 9.16 0.69
CA MET A 23 18.05 10.17 1.74
C MET A 23 18.09 9.57 3.15
N SER A 24 18.99 10.06 4.01
CA SER A 24 18.94 9.84 5.46
C SER A 24 17.73 10.56 6.09
N GLN A 25 17.39 10.25 7.35
CA GLN A 25 16.34 10.99 8.05
C GLN A 25 16.72 12.47 8.24
N GLU A 26 17.98 12.75 8.50
CA GLU A 26 18.53 14.11 8.67
C GLU A 26 18.38 14.90 7.38
N GLN A 27 18.83 14.35 6.26
CA GLN A 27 18.75 15.01 4.94
C GLN A 27 17.30 15.31 4.53
N PHE A 28 16.39 14.36 4.77
CA PHE A 28 15.00 14.57 4.42
C PHE A 28 14.29 15.53 5.38
N ALA A 29 14.60 15.47 6.68
CA ALA A 29 14.07 16.40 7.67
C ALA A 29 14.51 17.84 7.37
N GLU A 30 15.78 18.03 6.98
CA GLU A 30 16.31 19.31 6.51
C GLU A 30 15.55 19.82 5.27
N LYS A 31 15.38 18.96 4.25
CA LYS A 31 14.60 19.29 3.04
C LYS A 31 13.14 19.68 3.35
N LEU A 32 12.57 19.13 4.41
CA LEU A 32 11.22 19.43 4.89
C LEU A 32 11.17 20.55 5.94
N GLU A 33 12.31 21.15 6.30
CA GLU A 33 12.44 22.16 7.35
C GLU A 33 11.75 21.73 8.67
N ILE A 34 12.01 20.48 9.09
CA ILE A 34 11.56 19.92 10.37
C ILE A 34 12.73 19.27 11.10
N SER A 35 12.55 18.94 12.38
CA SER A 35 13.58 18.18 13.10
C SER A 35 13.60 16.70 12.68
N PRO A 36 14.76 16.03 12.72
CA PRO A 36 14.86 14.59 12.49
C PRO A 36 13.96 13.77 13.44
N ASN A 37 13.81 14.23 14.69
CA ASN A 37 12.90 13.61 15.66
C ASN A 37 11.43 13.72 15.20
N HIS A 38 11.02 14.88 14.68
CA HIS A 38 9.66 15.04 14.15
C HIS A 38 9.42 14.12 12.96
N LEU A 39 10.39 14.00 12.05
CA LEU A 39 10.33 13.05 10.94
C LEU A 39 10.24 11.59 11.45
N SER A 40 11.02 11.22 12.46
CA SER A 40 10.98 9.87 13.05
C SER A 40 9.60 9.53 13.63
N VAL A 41 8.97 10.49 14.34
CA VAL A 41 7.61 10.34 14.86
C VAL A 41 6.59 10.18 13.74
N ILE A 42 6.77 10.87 12.61
CA ILE A 42 5.91 10.71 11.42
C ILE A 42 6.10 9.32 10.81
N GLU A 43 7.34 8.90 10.56
CA GLU A 43 7.66 7.62 9.90
C GLU A 43 7.27 6.39 10.72
N THR A 44 7.05 6.55 12.03
CA THR A 44 6.59 5.49 12.94
C THR A 44 5.08 5.54 13.22
N GLY A 45 4.36 6.51 12.64
CA GLY A 45 2.92 6.69 12.82
C GLY A 45 2.51 7.31 14.16
N GLY A 46 3.46 7.86 14.93
CA GLY A 46 3.19 8.48 16.24
C GLY A 46 2.43 9.80 16.16
N LYS A 47 2.58 10.55 15.06
CA LYS A 47 1.85 11.81 14.81
C LYS A 47 1.54 11.99 13.34
N PHE A 48 0.36 12.54 13.05
CA PHE A 48 0.00 12.93 11.69
C PHE A 48 0.52 14.32 11.34
N VAL A 49 0.71 14.58 10.05
CA VAL A 49 1.26 15.83 9.53
C VAL A 49 0.17 16.89 9.33
N THR A 50 0.56 18.15 9.28
CA THR A 50 -0.31 19.22 8.78
C THR A 50 -0.42 19.17 7.26
N TYR A 51 -1.45 19.78 6.67
CA TYR A 51 -1.58 19.85 5.21
C TYR A 51 -0.36 20.51 4.54
N LYS A 52 0.22 21.56 5.15
CA LYS A 52 1.43 22.21 4.62
C LYS A 52 2.65 21.29 4.58
N LEU A 53 2.82 20.47 5.62
CA LEU A 53 3.91 19.49 5.64
C LEU A 53 3.65 18.35 4.66
N LEU A 54 2.40 17.92 4.50
CA LEU A 54 2.00 16.97 3.47
C LEU A 54 2.35 17.50 2.05
N GLU A 55 1.99 18.74 1.73
CA GLU A 55 2.34 19.38 0.45
C GLU A 55 3.85 19.36 0.20
N ARG A 56 4.67 19.73 1.21
CA ARG A 56 6.13 19.68 1.10
C ARG A 56 6.66 18.27 0.87
N ILE A 57 6.08 17.26 1.52
CA ILE A 57 6.47 15.84 1.32
C ILE A 57 6.17 15.40 -0.12
N VAL A 58 4.95 15.69 -0.60
CA VAL A 58 4.48 15.33 -1.94
C VAL A 58 5.35 15.98 -3.01
N VAL A 59 5.69 17.27 -2.85
CA VAL A 59 6.61 18.00 -3.73
C VAL A 59 8.03 17.45 -3.63
N ALA A 60 8.52 17.13 -2.42
CA ALA A 60 9.88 16.65 -2.23
C ALA A 60 10.15 15.29 -2.89
N PHE A 61 9.11 14.48 -3.07
CA PHE A 61 9.13 13.18 -3.74
C PHE A 61 8.65 13.20 -5.19
N ASP A 62 8.05 14.30 -5.65
CA ASP A 62 7.41 14.41 -6.97
C ASP A 62 6.37 13.29 -7.23
N VAL A 63 5.44 13.13 -6.29
CA VAL A 63 4.37 12.11 -6.35
C VAL A 63 2.99 12.74 -6.17
N MET A 64 1.92 11.99 -6.42
CA MET A 64 0.56 12.40 -6.02
C MET A 64 0.30 12.06 -4.54
N PRO A 65 -0.53 12.83 -3.80
CA PRO A 65 -0.83 12.56 -2.40
C PRO A 65 -1.34 11.14 -2.13
N ALA A 66 -2.11 10.57 -3.06
CA ALA A 66 -2.60 9.19 -2.99
C ALA A 66 -1.49 8.16 -2.78
N ALA A 67 -0.30 8.41 -3.33
CA ALA A 67 0.86 7.53 -3.20
C ALA A 67 1.34 7.38 -1.75
N LEU A 68 1.06 8.34 -0.87
CA LEU A 68 1.42 8.29 0.55
C LEU A 68 0.43 7.48 1.39
N PHE A 69 -0.73 7.13 0.83
CA PHE A 69 -1.76 6.34 1.50
C PHE A 69 -1.98 4.98 0.85
N PHE A 70 -1.27 4.69 -0.24
CA PHE A 70 -1.34 3.42 -0.93
C PHE A 70 -0.24 2.49 -0.45
N THR A 71 -0.61 1.30 0.01
CA THR A 71 0.34 0.25 0.36
C THR A 71 0.14 -0.93 -0.60
N PRO A 72 1.11 -1.25 -1.47
CA PRO A 72 1.02 -2.42 -2.34
C PRO A 72 0.80 -3.69 -1.51
N GLY A 73 -0.30 -4.39 -1.76
CA GLY A 73 -0.62 -5.65 -1.08
C GLY A 73 -1.44 -5.52 0.21
N THR A 74 -1.80 -4.32 0.68
CA THR A 74 -2.72 -4.16 1.81
C THR A 74 -3.88 -3.25 1.41
N ALA A 75 -5.08 -3.84 1.30
CA ALA A 75 -6.37 -3.22 1.04
C ALA A 75 -6.67 -2.77 -0.42
N SER A 76 -7.29 -3.69 -1.16
CA SER A 76 -8.61 -3.47 -1.77
C SER A 76 -8.86 -2.12 -2.48
N PHE A 77 -8.14 -1.86 -3.57
CA PHE A 77 -8.53 -0.86 -4.58
C PHE A 77 -8.70 -1.42 -6.01
N ASP A 78 -8.62 -2.74 -6.18
CA ASP A 78 -9.18 -3.42 -7.36
C ASP A 78 -9.62 -4.86 -7.03
N ASP A 79 -10.41 -4.98 -5.96
CA ASP A 79 -10.99 -6.26 -5.56
C ASP A 79 -12.22 -6.63 -6.42
N THR A 80 -12.38 -6.03 -7.60
CA THR A 80 -13.47 -6.37 -8.51
C THR A 80 -12.98 -7.21 -9.68
N LEU A 81 -11.85 -6.84 -10.30
CA LEU A 81 -11.30 -7.63 -11.40
C LEU A 81 -10.64 -8.91 -10.89
N GLN A 82 -9.82 -8.82 -9.83
CA GLN A 82 -9.15 -10.00 -9.29
C GLN A 82 -10.17 -11.01 -8.72
N ASN A 83 -11.22 -10.53 -8.07
CA ASN A 83 -12.30 -11.40 -7.58
C ASN A 83 -13.12 -12.01 -8.72
N LYS A 84 -13.39 -11.26 -9.80
CA LYS A 84 -14.01 -11.82 -11.02
C LYS A 84 -13.12 -12.87 -11.68
N ILE A 85 -11.81 -12.62 -11.80
CA ILE A 85 -10.86 -13.58 -12.34
C ILE A 85 -10.87 -14.84 -11.49
N ASN A 86 -10.79 -14.70 -10.17
CA ASN A 86 -10.81 -15.85 -9.25
C ASN A 86 -12.13 -16.61 -9.31
N SER A 87 -13.28 -15.94 -9.48
CA SER A 87 -14.57 -16.62 -9.62
C SER A 87 -14.67 -17.41 -10.92
N ILE A 88 -14.22 -16.83 -12.04
CA ILE A 88 -14.21 -17.50 -13.35
C ILE A 88 -13.31 -18.73 -13.32
N ILE A 89 -12.09 -18.60 -12.77
CA ILE A 89 -11.16 -19.73 -12.65
C ILE A 89 -11.79 -20.87 -11.84
N LYS A 90 -12.51 -20.54 -10.75
CA LYS A 90 -13.15 -21.54 -9.90
C LYS A 90 -14.24 -22.32 -10.65
N GLU A 91 -15.11 -21.64 -11.39
CA GLU A 91 -16.22 -22.25 -12.13
C GLU A 91 -15.73 -23.19 -13.24
N GLU A 92 -14.67 -22.80 -13.96
CA GLU A 92 -14.05 -23.63 -14.99
C GLU A 92 -13.41 -24.90 -14.42
N LEU A 93 -12.72 -24.77 -13.27
CA LEU A 93 -12.11 -25.92 -12.59
C LEU A 93 -13.16 -26.94 -12.09
N GLU A 94 -14.28 -26.46 -11.56
CA GLU A 94 -15.39 -27.32 -11.13
C GLU A 94 -15.99 -28.08 -12.32
N THR A 95 -16.18 -27.40 -13.46
CA THR A 95 -16.70 -28.00 -14.69
C THR A 95 -15.75 -29.07 -15.25
N ALA A 96 -14.47 -28.76 -15.35
CA ALA A 96 -13.45 -29.70 -15.82
C ALA A 96 -13.35 -30.93 -14.91
N THR A 97 -13.39 -30.73 -13.59
CA THR A 97 -13.37 -31.83 -12.61
C THR A 97 -14.58 -32.75 -12.81
N LEU A 98 -15.77 -32.17 -12.98
CA LEU A 98 -16.99 -32.94 -13.21
C LEU A 98 -16.93 -33.74 -14.52
N GLU A 99 -16.41 -33.17 -15.59
CA GLU A 99 -16.22 -33.88 -16.85
C GLU A 99 -15.25 -35.06 -16.73
N ILE A 100 -14.11 -34.83 -16.08
CA ILE A 100 -13.11 -35.88 -15.85
C ILE A 100 -13.72 -37.03 -15.05
N SER A 101 -14.43 -36.72 -13.95
CA SER A 101 -15.12 -37.74 -13.14
C SER A 101 -16.13 -38.54 -13.96
N LYS A 102 -16.91 -37.89 -14.84
CA LYS A 102 -17.87 -38.57 -15.72
C LYS A 102 -17.19 -39.50 -16.73
N ARG A 103 -16.03 -39.12 -17.27
CA ARG A 103 -15.26 -39.96 -18.20
C ARG A 103 -14.69 -41.19 -17.48
N LEU A 104 -14.11 -40.98 -16.29
CA LEU A 104 -13.59 -42.07 -15.47
C LEU A 104 -14.68 -43.06 -15.05
N ALA A 105 -15.89 -42.60 -14.74
CA ALA A 105 -17.01 -43.48 -14.38
C ALA A 105 -17.58 -44.32 -15.54
N LYS A 106 -17.17 -44.03 -16.79
CA LYS A 106 -17.56 -44.77 -17.98
C LYS A 106 -16.50 -45.76 -18.48
N LEU A 107 -15.32 -45.76 -17.84
CA LEU A 107 -14.27 -46.76 -18.03
C LEU A 107 -14.54 -47.96 -17.11
#